data_AF-A0A7V5LSK3-F1
#
_entry.id   AF-A0A7V5LSK3-F1
#
_cell.length_a   1.000
_cell.length_b   1.000
_cell.length_c   1.000
_cell.angle_alpha   90.00
_cell.angle_beta   90.00
_cell.angle_gamma   90.00
#
_symmetry.space_group_name_H-M   'P 1'
#
loop_
_entity.id
_entity.type
_entity.pdbx_description
1 polymer ?
#
loop_
_entity_poly.entity_id
_entity_poly.type
_entity_poly.pdbx_seq_one_letter_code
_entity_poly.pdbx_strand_id
1 'polypeptide(L)'
;MAQQSEITQISAQDLDFVHNILAEASEPLRLGELTTKLAFEKTASELNQPIKKYDPSCRYEVGDLIYKEYNEPLMVSSKNTEMFTGAVVLRVVNKIPYESYNCEMLEVDYSGGGIFRKHIDYMKKTKTQVLLPSNLDGQNIEPEIVPHEQDPRLHEIPLTEKDLKKLERNLEKALHHDERFFSWEEWWALTEKQVTLPEEKIEATENYIREKQHSVATEEIIQNIFDIPPRAKEYALACMSFNALVHKKHRKKFVYTFPEGWGKWILKEILEEMSRDIPLMAPPITPPEEVTPQKSTLLHQVEYPLKIYLGWRDILSGGVRLPLALKKELSAALEYILEDPEEEKEYSVFYFAQLHAFLGLKDIYDRFHVPQGASLTLEKRTKTRFRFWLKTSKKKISFPQLTYDPATDTFQKTGEEFFSYALPNKIIHIDDESLERLLQLYDQREVADLRELLVLIYKEFSPEEERSLHYLKAYHLVDVLRRTTQEDVEATLQLAPEFEESEKRKGVYIYHEKVKTEEELAVAEQPPERPAAEGLSLSETLIAQILEEERAAREKKEEAPPEEVTPPPAAAEEAVEVGLEEQPAAAEQPPEAEAPVFRPAEPPKT
;
A
#
# COMPACT_ATOMS: atom_id res chain seq x y z
N MET A 1 2.59 -25.64 31.53
CA MET A 1 1.54 -25.14 30.60
C MET A 1 0.44 -24.30 31.29
N ALA A 2 0.22 -24.38 32.61
CA ALA A 2 -0.83 -23.58 33.28
C ALA A 2 -0.51 -22.07 33.39
N GLN A 3 0.76 -21.68 33.60
CA GLN A 3 1.16 -20.27 33.78
C GLN A 3 1.09 -19.41 32.49
N GLN A 4 1.33 -19.98 31.30
CA GLN A 4 1.29 -19.22 30.04
C GLN A 4 -0.11 -18.69 29.69
N SER A 5 -1.16 -19.39 30.13
CA SER A 5 -2.56 -18.96 29.95
C SER A 5 -2.88 -17.67 30.70
N GLU A 6 -2.33 -17.49 31.90
CA GLU A 6 -2.59 -16.35 32.78
C GLU A 6 -1.94 -15.06 32.27
N ILE A 7 -0.73 -15.15 31.69
CA ILE A 7 0.00 -13.97 31.21
C ILE A 7 -0.76 -13.24 30.08
N THR A 8 -1.49 -13.98 29.24
CA THR A 8 -2.27 -13.38 28.15
C THR A 8 -3.66 -12.87 28.59
N GLN A 9 -4.08 -13.13 29.83
CA GLN A 9 -5.37 -12.66 30.36
C GLN A 9 -5.22 -11.27 30.99
N ILE A 10 -6.29 -10.48 30.92
CA ILE A 10 -6.35 -9.13 31.48
C ILE A 10 -7.19 -9.18 32.77
N SER A 11 -6.57 -8.78 33.87
CA SER A 11 -7.15 -8.61 35.19
C SER A 11 -7.45 -7.14 35.49
N ALA A 12 -8.13 -6.86 36.59
CA ALA A 12 -8.39 -5.47 37.02
C ALA A 12 -7.09 -4.71 37.34
N GLN A 13 -6.09 -5.38 37.93
CA GLN A 13 -4.78 -4.77 38.23
C GLN A 13 -4.04 -4.36 36.95
N ASP A 14 -4.18 -5.14 35.88
CA ASP A 14 -3.59 -4.80 34.58
C ASP A 14 -4.23 -3.53 33.99
N LEU A 15 -5.54 -3.35 34.16
CA LEU A 15 -6.24 -2.13 33.75
C LEU A 15 -5.84 -0.93 34.61
N ASP A 16 -5.66 -1.10 35.91
CA ASP A 16 -5.18 -0.04 36.79
C ASP A 16 -3.73 0.37 36.47
N PHE A 17 -2.88 -0.59 36.10
CA PHE A 17 -1.54 -0.32 35.60
C PHE A 17 -1.57 0.52 34.30
N VAL A 18 -2.38 0.11 33.32
CA VAL A 18 -2.55 0.87 32.06
C VAL A 18 -3.16 2.25 32.33
N HIS A 19 -4.09 2.35 33.26
CA HIS A 19 -4.66 3.63 33.70
C HIS A 19 -3.57 4.57 34.21
N ASN A 20 -2.67 4.10 35.09
CA ASN A 20 -1.59 4.93 35.63
C ASN A 20 -0.62 5.40 34.54
N ILE A 21 -0.26 4.53 33.59
CA ILE A 21 0.55 4.92 32.43
C ILE A 21 -0.12 6.06 31.66
N LEU A 22 -1.41 5.91 31.33
CA LEU A 22 -2.15 6.91 30.58
C LEU A 22 -2.44 8.18 31.41
N ALA A 23 -2.49 8.08 32.74
CA ALA A 23 -2.64 9.22 33.65
C ALA A 23 -1.37 10.09 33.67
N GLU A 24 -0.18 9.47 33.60
CA GLU A 24 1.10 10.18 33.52
C GLU A 24 1.40 10.69 32.10
N ALA A 25 0.92 10.00 31.06
CA ALA A 25 1.15 10.39 29.67
C ALA A 25 0.49 11.74 29.33
N SER A 26 1.25 12.64 28.69
CA SER A 26 0.71 13.89 28.14
C SER A 26 -0.03 13.70 26.82
N GLU A 27 0.28 12.62 26.09
CA GLU A 27 -0.26 12.31 24.77
C GLU A 27 -0.93 10.92 24.78
N PRO A 28 -1.88 10.66 23.87
CA PRO A 28 -2.41 9.31 23.66
C PRO A 28 -1.30 8.32 23.32
N LEU A 29 -1.46 7.07 23.78
CA LEU A 29 -0.49 6.01 23.48
C LEU A 29 -1.09 4.98 22.54
N ARG A 30 -0.25 4.35 21.73
CA ARG A 30 -0.68 3.28 20.84
C ARG A 30 -0.91 1.99 21.62
N LEU A 31 -1.88 1.19 21.17
CA LEU A 31 -2.19 -0.12 21.75
C LEU A 31 -0.97 -1.04 21.80
N GLY A 32 -0.14 -1.03 20.75
CA GLY A 32 1.11 -1.80 20.72
C GLY A 32 2.07 -1.41 21.84
N GLU A 33 2.24 -0.11 22.10
CA GLU A 33 3.10 0.39 23.19
C GLU A 33 2.55 -0.01 24.57
N LEU A 34 1.25 0.15 24.78
CA LEU A 34 0.58 -0.27 26.02
C LEU A 34 0.72 -1.78 26.25
N THR A 35 0.59 -2.57 25.18
CA THR A 35 0.75 -4.02 25.22
C THR A 35 2.19 -4.39 25.61
N THR A 36 3.19 -3.73 25.03
CA THR A 36 4.59 -3.96 25.37
C THR A 36 4.87 -3.62 26.83
N LYS A 37 4.41 -2.47 27.32
CA LYS A 37 4.58 -2.08 28.74
C LYS A 37 3.90 -3.08 29.67
N LEU A 38 2.68 -3.52 29.34
CA LEU A 38 1.97 -4.53 30.13
C LEU A 38 2.66 -5.90 30.10
N ALA A 39 3.25 -6.30 28.97
CA ALA A 39 4.00 -7.54 28.87
C ALA A 39 5.21 -7.56 29.82
N PHE A 40 5.93 -6.44 29.94
CA PHE A 40 7.03 -6.30 30.90
C PHE A 40 6.53 -6.36 32.35
N GLU A 41 5.44 -5.66 32.68
CA GLU A 41 4.88 -5.69 34.04
C GLU A 41 4.45 -7.10 34.45
N LYS A 42 3.72 -7.80 33.57
CA LYS A 42 3.25 -9.16 33.83
C LYS A 42 4.37 -10.18 34.01
N THR A 43 5.56 -9.89 33.49
CA THR A 43 6.75 -10.76 33.58
C THR A 43 7.81 -10.22 34.53
N ALA A 44 7.55 -9.08 35.20
CA ALA A 44 8.47 -8.46 36.15
C ALA A 44 8.82 -9.36 37.34
N SER A 45 7.88 -10.21 37.77
CA SER A 45 8.16 -11.23 38.79
C SER A 45 9.18 -12.28 38.35
N GLU A 46 9.27 -12.57 37.04
CA GLU A 46 10.30 -13.43 36.48
C GLU A 46 11.64 -12.71 36.37
N LEU A 47 11.65 -11.40 36.06
CA LEU A 47 12.86 -10.57 35.97
C LEU A 47 13.64 -10.47 37.31
N ASN A 48 12.93 -10.51 38.44
CA ASN A 48 13.55 -10.49 39.77
C ASN A 48 14.18 -11.83 40.19
N GLN A 49 13.99 -12.91 39.42
CA GLN A 49 14.63 -14.20 39.71
C GLN A 49 16.11 -14.16 39.31
N PRO A 50 17.03 -14.59 40.20
CA PRO A 50 18.46 -14.60 39.91
C PRO A 50 18.76 -15.58 38.77
N ILE A 51 19.53 -15.12 37.79
CA ILE A 51 20.00 -15.98 36.70
C ILE A 51 21.35 -16.56 37.09
N LYS A 52 21.48 -17.87 36.92
CA LYS A 52 22.68 -18.64 37.17
C LYS A 52 23.42 -18.87 35.86
N LYS A 53 24.70 -18.52 35.78
CA LYS A 53 25.53 -18.78 34.61
C LYS A 53 25.75 -20.29 34.45
N TYR A 54 25.54 -20.80 33.25
CA TYR A 54 25.67 -22.23 32.99
C TYR A 54 27.13 -22.70 33.08
N ASP A 55 27.35 -23.65 33.97
CA ASP A 55 28.55 -24.48 34.11
C ASP A 55 28.09 -25.94 34.37
N PRO A 56 28.52 -26.91 33.55
CA PRO A 56 28.22 -28.34 33.73
C PRO A 56 28.66 -28.96 35.06
N SER A 57 29.61 -28.36 35.77
CA SER A 57 30.13 -28.83 37.07
C SER A 57 29.28 -28.33 38.25
N CYS A 58 28.41 -27.35 38.01
CA CYS A 58 27.57 -26.75 39.02
C CYS A 58 26.25 -27.50 39.22
N ARG A 59 25.64 -27.29 40.40
CA ARG A 59 24.33 -27.84 40.76
C ARG A 59 23.22 -26.83 40.53
N TYR A 60 22.14 -27.28 39.88
CA TYR A 60 20.92 -26.52 39.65
C TYR A 60 19.70 -27.25 40.23
N GLU A 61 18.66 -26.49 40.56
CA GLU A 61 17.38 -26.97 41.06
C GLU A 61 16.25 -26.74 40.06
N VAL A 62 15.18 -27.54 40.18
CA VAL A 62 13.98 -27.35 39.36
C VAL A 62 13.38 -25.96 39.66
N GLY A 63 13.17 -25.17 38.60
CA GLY A 63 12.73 -23.77 38.69
C GLY A 63 13.86 -22.75 38.52
N ASP A 64 15.14 -23.15 38.56
CA ASP A 64 16.26 -22.26 38.31
C ASP A 64 16.26 -21.70 36.86
N LEU A 65 16.77 -20.49 36.71
CA LEU A 65 17.02 -19.85 35.43
C LEU A 65 18.51 -19.88 35.10
N ILE A 66 18.84 -20.39 33.92
CA ILE A 66 20.21 -20.67 33.48
C ILE A 66 20.55 -19.81 32.27
N TYR A 67 21.60 -18.99 32.36
CA TYR A 67 22.17 -18.25 31.24
C TYR A 67 23.17 -19.13 30.49
N LYS A 68 22.95 -19.35 29.19
CA LYS A 68 23.88 -20.07 28.32
C LYS A 68 24.00 -19.40 26.96
N GLU A 69 25.23 -19.25 26.49
CA GLU A 69 25.53 -18.79 25.13
C GLU A 69 25.55 -19.97 24.15
N TYR A 70 24.95 -19.75 22.99
CA TYR A 70 24.88 -20.70 21.90
C TYR A 70 25.51 -20.09 20.64
N ASN A 71 26.25 -20.92 19.92
CA ASN A 71 26.78 -20.61 18.60
C ASN A 71 26.78 -21.89 17.76
N GLU A 72 25.59 -22.39 17.46
CA GLU A 72 25.41 -23.68 16.81
C GLU A 72 24.17 -23.71 15.89
N PRO A 73 24.16 -24.60 14.89
CA PRO A 73 22.99 -24.79 14.03
C PRO A 73 21.87 -25.52 14.77
N LEU A 74 20.71 -24.87 14.90
CA LEU A 74 19.53 -25.41 15.58
C LEU A 74 18.51 -25.97 14.59
N MET A 75 18.05 -27.19 14.83
CA MET A 75 17.00 -27.81 14.03
C MET A 75 15.62 -27.25 14.42
N VAL A 76 14.99 -26.51 13.51
CA VAL A 76 13.67 -25.87 13.74
C VAL A 76 12.52 -26.61 13.04
N SER A 77 12.84 -27.51 12.11
CA SER A 77 11.88 -28.44 11.49
C SER A 77 12.59 -29.70 10.97
N SER A 78 11.84 -30.67 10.47
CA SER A 78 12.42 -31.91 9.90
C SER A 78 13.29 -31.71 8.67
N LYS A 79 13.24 -30.53 8.03
CA LYS A 79 14.01 -30.21 6.81
C LYS A 79 14.83 -28.92 6.91
N ASN A 80 14.73 -28.19 8.03
CA ASN A 80 15.32 -26.86 8.16
C ASN A 80 16.13 -26.74 9.44
N THR A 81 17.36 -26.28 9.28
CA THR A 81 18.32 -26.02 10.34
C THR A 81 18.80 -24.58 10.17
N GLU A 82 18.62 -23.76 11.20
CA GLU A 82 18.97 -22.34 11.19
C GLU A 82 20.14 -22.11 12.15
N MET A 83 21.13 -21.31 11.74
CA MET A 83 22.25 -20.94 12.62
C MET A 83 21.74 -20.00 13.72
N PHE A 84 22.06 -20.30 14.97
CA PHE A 84 21.76 -19.43 16.11
C PHE A 84 23.04 -19.01 16.81
N THR A 85 23.23 -17.71 16.95
CA THR A 85 24.33 -17.10 17.71
C THR A 85 23.73 -16.10 18.69
N GLY A 86 23.87 -16.35 19.99
CA GLY A 86 23.31 -15.50 21.02
C GLY A 86 23.21 -16.18 22.39
N ALA A 87 22.88 -15.40 23.41
CA ALA A 87 22.62 -15.89 24.75
C ALA A 87 21.13 -16.22 24.94
N VAL A 88 20.83 -17.24 25.73
CA VAL A 88 19.46 -17.59 26.12
C VAL A 88 19.37 -17.86 27.61
N VAL A 89 18.20 -17.55 28.18
CA VAL A 89 17.85 -17.87 29.57
C VAL A 89 16.88 -19.05 29.57
N LEU A 90 17.33 -20.17 30.13
CA LEU A 90 16.62 -21.45 30.15
C LEU A 90 16.06 -21.72 31.53
N ARG A 91 14.84 -22.26 31.61
CA ARG A 91 14.22 -22.68 32.88
C ARG A 91 14.41 -24.17 33.08
N VAL A 92 14.92 -24.58 34.23
CA VAL A 92 14.99 -26.00 34.61
C VAL A 92 13.60 -26.50 34.95
N VAL A 93 13.09 -27.45 34.17
CA VAL A 93 11.75 -28.04 34.34
C VAL A 93 11.80 -29.36 35.08
N ASN A 94 12.88 -30.13 34.89
CA ASN A 94 13.03 -31.44 35.52
C ASN A 94 14.51 -31.81 35.68
N LYS A 95 14.80 -32.76 36.57
CA LYS A 95 16.14 -33.32 36.80
C LYS A 95 16.09 -34.83 36.65
N ILE A 96 16.97 -35.37 35.81
CA ILE A 96 17.04 -36.79 35.49
C ILE A 96 18.44 -37.30 35.87
N PRO A 97 18.57 -38.25 36.82
CA PRO A 97 19.88 -38.83 37.13
C PRO A 97 20.37 -39.69 35.96
N TYR A 98 21.63 -39.54 35.58
CA TYR A 98 22.22 -40.28 34.45
C TYR A 98 23.54 -40.95 34.88
N GLU A 99 23.42 -42.14 35.46
CA GLU A 99 24.51 -42.86 36.12
C GLU A 99 25.70 -43.19 35.18
N SER A 100 25.43 -43.44 33.90
CA SER A 100 26.48 -43.80 32.93
C SER A 100 27.43 -42.65 32.56
N TYR A 101 27.06 -41.40 32.85
CA TYR A 101 27.92 -40.21 32.71
C TYR A 101 28.25 -39.56 34.05
N ASN A 102 27.90 -40.20 35.18
CA ASN A 102 28.15 -39.70 36.53
C ASN A 102 27.65 -38.24 36.73
N CYS A 103 26.45 -37.92 36.22
CA CYS A 103 25.91 -36.57 36.25
C CYS A 103 24.38 -36.52 36.32
N GLU A 104 23.84 -35.32 36.54
CA GLU A 104 22.42 -35.02 36.44
C GLU A 104 22.13 -34.35 35.10
N MET A 105 21.10 -34.79 34.38
CA MET A 105 20.61 -34.14 33.17
C MET A 105 19.43 -33.23 33.52
N LEU A 106 19.57 -31.94 33.23
CA LEU A 106 18.53 -30.94 33.41
C LEU A 106 17.66 -30.89 32.16
N GLU A 107 16.37 -31.19 32.29
CA GLU A 107 15.39 -30.87 31.25
C GLU A 107 15.09 -29.38 31.31
N VAL A 108 15.32 -28.69 30.21
CA VAL A 108 15.19 -27.23 30.14
C VAL A 108 14.09 -26.79 29.17
N ASP A 109 13.46 -25.67 29.48
CA ASP A 109 12.51 -24.99 28.62
C ASP A 109 12.94 -23.54 28.37
N TYR A 110 12.45 -22.95 27.29
CA TYR A 110 12.77 -21.58 26.89
C TYR A 110 11.48 -20.79 26.68
N SER A 111 11.28 -19.73 27.47
CA SER A 111 10.09 -18.88 27.42
C SER A 111 10.18 -17.73 26.40
N GLY A 112 11.37 -17.42 25.88
CA GLY A 112 11.59 -16.35 24.91
C GLY A 112 11.07 -16.66 23.51
N GLY A 113 11.20 -15.69 22.60
CA GLY A 113 10.80 -15.77 21.19
C GLY A 113 11.90 -16.24 20.23
N GLY A 114 11.69 -16.08 18.92
CA GLY A 114 12.74 -16.27 17.91
C GLY A 114 13.11 -17.72 17.54
N ILE A 115 14.30 -17.89 16.95
CA ILE A 115 14.78 -19.17 16.36
C ILE A 115 14.90 -20.26 17.43
N PHE A 116 15.42 -19.92 18.61
CA PHE A 116 15.59 -20.86 19.72
C PHE A 116 14.24 -21.42 20.23
N ARG A 117 13.19 -20.59 20.22
CA ARG A 117 11.84 -21.05 20.56
C ARG A 117 11.29 -22.03 19.53
N LYS A 118 11.49 -21.78 18.24
CA LYS A 118 11.10 -22.72 17.17
C LYS A 118 11.78 -24.07 17.35
N HIS A 119 13.06 -24.08 17.75
CA HIS A 119 13.80 -25.30 18.06
C HIS A 119 13.17 -26.08 19.23
N ILE A 120 12.92 -25.43 20.35
CA ILE A 120 12.30 -26.05 21.54
C ILE A 120 10.88 -26.56 21.23
N ASP A 121 10.08 -25.80 20.51
CA ASP A 121 8.72 -26.20 20.09
C ASP A 121 8.76 -27.42 19.15
N TYR A 122 9.74 -27.48 18.24
CA TYR A 122 9.96 -28.63 17.37
C TYR A 122 10.35 -29.87 18.19
N MET A 123 11.30 -29.74 19.10
CA MET A 123 11.74 -30.85 19.97
C MET A 123 10.58 -31.38 20.83
N LYS A 124 9.76 -30.49 21.41
CA LYS A 124 8.54 -30.88 22.12
C LYS A 124 7.55 -31.63 21.22
N LYS A 125 7.35 -31.17 19.98
CA LYS A 125 6.47 -31.82 19.00
C LYS A 125 6.94 -33.23 18.64
N THR A 126 8.25 -33.46 18.55
CA THR A 126 8.85 -34.77 18.29
C THR A 126 9.04 -35.62 19.54
N LYS A 127 8.62 -35.13 20.72
CA LYS A 127 8.83 -35.76 22.04
C LYS A 127 10.30 -35.99 22.36
N THR A 128 11.17 -35.11 21.89
CA THR A 128 12.60 -35.09 22.17
C THR A 128 12.85 -34.08 23.29
N GLN A 129 13.57 -34.49 24.34
CA GLN A 129 13.92 -33.61 25.46
C GLN A 129 15.18 -32.82 25.10
N VAL A 130 15.23 -31.55 25.51
CA VAL A 130 16.46 -30.75 25.48
C VAL A 130 17.09 -30.84 26.86
N LEU A 131 18.26 -31.45 26.93
CA LEU A 131 18.96 -31.78 28.17
C LEU A 131 20.27 -31.03 28.27
N LEU A 132 20.57 -30.52 29.47
CA LEU A 132 21.88 -29.96 29.81
C LEU A 132 22.51 -30.78 30.95
N PRO A 133 23.78 -31.21 30.83
CA PRO A 133 24.47 -31.86 31.94
C PRO A 133 24.70 -30.88 33.10
N SER A 134 24.65 -31.40 34.32
CA SER A 134 24.80 -30.71 35.60
C SER A 134 25.49 -31.62 36.60
N ASN A 135 26.21 -31.03 37.55
CA ASN A 135 26.90 -31.72 38.63
C ASN A 135 27.79 -32.88 38.14
N LEU A 136 28.56 -32.67 37.07
CA LEU A 136 29.52 -33.67 36.58
C LEU A 136 30.46 -34.10 37.71
N ASP A 137 30.59 -35.42 37.89
CA ASP A 137 31.42 -36.03 38.92
C ASP A 137 31.05 -35.69 40.37
N GLY A 138 29.84 -35.16 40.61
CA GLY A 138 29.35 -34.86 41.95
C GLY A 138 30.10 -33.73 42.65
N GLN A 139 30.69 -32.80 41.89
CA GLN A 139 31.49 -31.68 42.43
C GLN A 139 30.68 -30.69 43.27
N ASN A 140 29.35 -30.63 43.09
CA ASN A 140 28.41 -29.82 43.88
C ASN A 140 28.77 -28.33 43.98
N ILE A 141 29.31 -27.74 42.91
CA ILE A 141 29.68 -26.32 42.88
C ILE A 141 28.42 -25.45 42.79
N GLU A 142 28.37 -24.33 43.52
CA GLU A 142 27.29 -23.35 43.38
C GLU A 142 27.52 -22.47 42.13
N PRO A 143 26.50 -22.28 41.28
CA PRO A 143 26.66 -21.51 40.05
C PRO A 143 26.80 -20.00 40.32
N GLU A 144 27.63 -19.34 39.51
CA GLU A 144 27.80 -17.89 39.52
C GLU A 144 26.48 -17.19 39.12
N ILE A 145 26.09 -16.13 39.84
CA ILE A 145 24.90 -15.34 39.52
C ILE A 145 25.30 -14.26 38.51
N VAL A 146 24.57 -14.18 37.40
CA VAL A 146 24.76 -13.14 36.39
C VAL A 146 24.35 -11.78 36.98
N PRO A 147 25.20 -10.73 36.87
CA PRO A 147 24.83 -9.38 37.30
C PRO A 147 23.57 -8.89 36.59
N HIS A 148 22.72 -8.15 37.30
CA HIS A 148 21.44 -7.67 36.75
C HIS A 148 21.60 -6.84 35.46
N GLU A 149 22.67 -6.04 35.36
CA GLU A 149 22.99 -5.24 34.16
C GLU A 149 23.28 -6.08 32.90
N GLN A 150 23.60 -7.36 33.08
CA GLN A 150 23.90 -8.32 31.99
C GLN A 150 22.73 -9.28 31.75
N ASP A 151 21.57 -9.03 32.35
CA ASP A 151 20.37 -9.84 32.16
C ASP A 151 19.75 -9.57 30.77
N PRO A 152 19.79 -10.54 29.83
CA PRO A 152 19.27 -10.34 28.48
C PRO A 152 17.74 -10.10 28.47
N ARG A 153 17.02 -10.46 29.52
CA ARG A 153 15.56 -10.24 29.64
C ARG A 153 15.19 -8.77 29.85
N LEU A 154 16.15 -7.90 30.18
CA LEU A 154 15.94 -6.46 30.25
C LEU A 154 15.72 -5.82 28.87
N HIS A 155 16.17 -6.48 27.80
CA HIS A 155 16.13 -5.96 26.43
C HIS A 155 15.31 -6.83 25.47
N GLU A 156 15.01 -8.08 25.84
CA GLU A 156 14.16 -8.97 25.06
C GLU A 156 12.69 -8.91 25.49
N ILE A 157 11.77 -8.89 24.53
CA ILE A 157 10.33 -8.96 24.81
C ILE A 157 10.04 -10.34 25.44
N PRO A 158 9.47 -10.39 26.65
CA PRO A 158 9.37 -11.63 27.44
C PRO A 158 8.18 -12.52 27.02
N LEU A 159 7.75 -12.42 25.75
CA LEU A 159 6.64 -13.19 25.17
C LEU A 159 6.90 -13.52 23.70
N THR A 160 6.33 -14.64 23.24
CA THR A 160 6.33 -14.97 21.82
C THR A 160 5.48 -13.97 21.03
N GLU A 161 5.77 -13.77 19.74
CA GLU A 161 4.94 -12.90 18.87
C GLU A 161 3.45 -13.29 18.87
N LYS A 162 3.17 -14.60 18.99
CA LYS A 162 1.81 -15.13 19.04
C LYS A 162 1.12 -14.74 20.35
N ASP A 163 1.83 -14.82 21.47
CA ASP A 163 1.30 -14.46 22.78
C ASP A 163 1.15 -12.95 22.92
N LEU A 164 2.08 -12.17 22.36
CA LEU A 164 1.98 -10.70 22.32
C LEU A 164 0.76 -10.25 21.51
N LYS A 165 0.54 -10.80 20.31
CA LYS A 165 -0.68 -10.52 19.52
C LYS A 165 -1.96 -10.94 20.24
N LYS A 166 -1.90 -12.00 21.05
CA LYS A 166 -3.04 -12.45 21.85
C LYS A 166 -3.29 -11.52 23.04
N LEU A 167 -2.23 -11.08 23.72
CA LEU A 167 -2.30 -10.09 24.79
C LEU A 167 -2.85 -8.76 24.27
N GLU A 168 -2.35 -8.27 23.13
CA GLU A 168 -2.83 -7.05 22.47
C GLU A 168 -4.35 -7.08 22.22
N ARG A 169 -4.84 -8.17 21.61
CA ARG A 169 -6.28 -8.37 21.35
C ARG A 169 -7.11 -8.46 22.63
N ASN A 170 -6.56 -9.08 23.68
CA ASN A 170 -7.26 -9.20 24.95
C ASN A 170 -7.28 -7.87 25.70
N LEU A 171 -6.18 -7.10 25.65
CA LEU A 171 -6.08 -5.76 26.19
C LEU A 171 -7.05 -4.82 25.49
N GLU A 172 -7.05 -4.80 24.15
CA GLU A 172 -7.99 -4.01 23.35
C GLU A 172 -9.45 -4.27 23.76
N LYS A 173 -9.83 -5.54 23.89
CA LYS A 173 -11.18 -5.92 24.34
C LYS A 173 -11.46 -5.43 25.76
N ALA A 174 -10.52 -5.61 26.68
CA ALA A 174 -10.71 -5.19 28.07
C ALA A 174 -10.87 -3.67 28.19
N LEU A 175 -10.04 -2.90 27.48
CA LEU A 175 -10.12 -1.44 27.47
C LEU A 175 -11.45 -0.93 26.88
N HIS A 176 -11.98 -1.56 25.83
CA HIS A 176 -13.30 -1.20 25.28
C HIS A 176 -14.47 -1.44 26.25
N HIS A 177 -14.33 -2.33 27.23
CA HIS A 177 -15.38 -2.61 28.22
C HIS A 177 -15.28 -1.72 29.47
N ASP A 178 -14.19 -0.95 29.62
CA ASP A 178 -13.95 -0.09 30.78
C ASP A 178 -14.16 1.38 30.37
N GLU A 179 -15.13 2.04 31.00
CA GLU A 179 -15.54 3.41 30.66
C GLU A 179 -14.47 4.47 30.95
N ARG A 180 -13.43 4.13 31.72
CA ARG A 180 -12.29 5.02 32.00
C ARG A 180 -11.44 5.30 30.76
N PHE A 181 -11.55 4.48 29.72
CA PHE A 181 -10.75 4.59 28.51
C PHE A 181 -11.61 4.94 27.30
N PHE A 182 -11.01 5.66 26.37
CA PHE A 182 -11.56 5.86 25.04
C PHE A 182 -10.49 5.67 23.98
N SER A 183 -10.91 5.31 22.77
CA SER A 183 -10.03 4.98 21.66
C SER A 183 -10.44 5.66 20.36
N TRP A 184 -9.45 5.79 19.47
CA TRP A 184 -9.65 6.03 18.06
C TRP A 184 -8.55 5.29 17.29
N GLU A 185 -8.94 4.35 16.42
CA GLU A 185 -8.01 3.40 15.79
C GLU A 185 -7.11 2.71 16.83
N GLU A 186 -5.80 2.76 16.67
CA GLU A 186 -4.82 2.19 17.59
C GLU A 186 -4.49 3.07 18.81
N TRP A 187 -5.04 4.28 18.89
CA TRP A 187 -4.73 5.25 19.95
C TRP A 187 -5.67 5.11 21.13
N TRP A 188 -5.12 5.23 22.34
CA TRP A 188 -5.82 5.09 23.61
C TRP A 188 -5.46 6.22 24.57
N ALA A 189 -6.47 6.72 25.28
CA ALA A 189 -6.35 7.74 26.32
C ALA A 189 -7.45 7.56 27.38
N LEU A 190 -7.31 8.30 28.49
CA LEU A 190 -8.31 8.32 29.56
C LEU A 190 -9.48 9.23 29.22
N THR A 191 -10.70 8.78 29.46
CA THR A 191 -11.94 9.54 29.21
C THR A 191 -11.95 10.89 29.95
N GLU A 192 -11.36 10.97 31.14
CA GLU A 192 -11.20 12.21 31.90
C GLU A 192 -10.30 13.26 31.22
N LYS A 193 -9.40 12.83 30.33
CA LYS A 193 -8.53 13.72 29.54
C LYS A 193 -9.13 14.11 28.20
N GLN A 194 -10.33 13.60 27.88
CA GLN A 194 -10.98 13.90 26.61
C GLN A 194 -11.29 15.39 26.51
N VAL A 195 -10.87 16.01 25.41
CA VAL A 195 -11.13 17.43 25.16
C VAL A 195 -12.60 17.59 24.81
N THR A 196 -13.29 18.49 25.53
CA THR A 196 -14.70 18.78 25.24
C THR A 196 -14.78 19.62 23.96
N LEU A 197 -15.42 19.08 22.93
CA LEU A 197 -15.58 19.72 21.64
C LEU A 197 -17.02 20.24 21.50
N PRO A 198 -17.24 21.56 21.40
CA PRO A 198 -18.57 22.12 21.21
C PRO A 198 -19.17 21.72 19.85
N GLU A 199 -20.49 21.47 19.83
CA GLU A 199 -21.22 21.13 18.60
C GLU A 199 -21.10 22.24 17.53
N GLU A 200 -21.08 23.51 17.94
CA GLU A 200 -20.89 24.66 17.05
C GLU A 200 -19.60 24.58 16.23
N LYS A 201 -18.52 24.04 16.82
CA LYS A 201 -17.24 23.86 16.12
C LYS A 201 -17.29 22.67 15.14
N ILE A 202 -18.13 21.67 15.40
CA ILE A 202 -18.38 20.56 14.47
C ILE A 202 -19.16 21.06 13.25
N GLU A 203 -20.17 21.90 13.45
CA GLU A 203 -20.89 22.56 12.35
C GLU A 203 -19.98 23.50 11.55
N ALA A 204 -19.11 24.26 12.22
CA ALA A 204 -18.08 25.05 11.55
C ALA A 204 -17.14 24.19 10.70
N THR A 205 -16.78 23.00 11.19
CA THR A 205 -15.96 22.02 10.44
C THR A 205 -16.69 21.51 9.20
N GLU A 206 -17.99 21.19 9.33
CA GLU A 206 -18.81 20.79 8.19
C GLU A 206 -18.82 21.88 7.10
N ASN A 207 -19.08 23.14 7.49
CA ASN A 207 -19.07 24.26 6.54
C ASN A 207 -17.69 24.47 5.91
N TYR A 208 -16.61 24.35 6.69
CA TYR A 208 -15.25 24.50 6.19
C TYR A 208 -14.88 23.46 5.13
N ILE A 209 -15.22 22.18 5.37
CA ILE A 209 -15.01 21.11 4.38
C ILE A 209 -15.88 21.35 3.14
N ARG A 210 -17.13 21.79 3.33
CA ARG A 210 -18.05 22.13 2.23
C ARG A 210 -17.53 23.28 1.37
N GLU A 211 -16.92 24.30 1.95
CA GLU A 211 -16.31 25.40 1.20
C GLU A 211 -15.08 24.94 0.41
N LYS A 212 -14.27 24.06 1.00
CA LYS A 212 -13.08 23.51 0.33
C LYS A 212 -13.38 22.50 -0.76
N GLN A 213 -14.54 21.85 -0.72
CA GLN A 213 -14.92 20.77 -1.64
C GLN A 213 -13.89 19.62 -1.71
N HIS A 214 -13.11 19.43 -0.63
CA HIS A 214 -12.02 18.46 -0.57
C HIS A 214 -11.84 17.88 0.83
N SER A 215 -11.07 16.81 0.98
CA SER A 215 -10.73 16.28 2.29
C SER A 215 -9.79 17.22 3.06
N VAL A 216 -9.97 17.28 4.37
CA VAL A 216 -9.22 18.17 5.27
C VAL A 216 -8.56 17.36 6.38
N ALA A 217 -7.31 17.68 6.68
CA ALA A 217 -6.56 17.03 7.76
C ALA A 217 -7.12 17.41 9.13
N THR A 218 -7.13 16.45 10.05
CA THR A 218 -7.56 16.68 11.43
C THR A 218 -6.73 17.79 12.10
N GLU A 219 -5.42 17.80 11.84
CA GLU A 219 -4.49 18.83 12.30
C GLU A 219 -4.93 20.23 11.88
N GLU A 220 -5.34 20.37 10.62
CA GLU A 220 -5.79 21.64 10.07
C GLU A 220 -7.11 22.08 10.72
N ILE A 221 -8.03 21.15 10.96
CA ILE A 221 -9.31 21.41 11.65
C ILE A 221 -9.04 21.88 13.08
N ILE A 222 -8.20 21.17 13.83
CA ILE A 222 -7.88 21.51 15.22
C ILE A 222 -7.20 22.88 15.31
N GLN A 223 -6.30 23.19 14.39
CA GLN A 223 -5.61 24.48 14.37
C GLN A 223 -6.53 25.65 13.96
N ASN A 224 -7.28 25.51 12.87
CA ASN A 224 -7.99 26.64 12.26
C ASN A 224 -9.41 26.83 12.80
N ILE A 225 -10.05 25.75 13.28
CA ILE A 225 -11.43 25.80 13.77
C ILE A 225 -11.46 25.76 15.29
N PHE A 226 -10.63 24.92 15.92
CA PHE A 226 -10.61 24.82 17.39
C PHE A 226 -9.59 25.76 18.05
N ASP A 227 -8.77 26.46 17.27
CA ASP A 227 -7.78 27.43 17.73
C ASP A 227 -6.72 26.83 18.67
N ILE A 228 -6.43 25.52 18.52
CA ILE A 228 -5.44 24.80 19.34
C ILE A 228 -4.14 24.64 18.53
N PRO A 229 -3.02 25.27 18.93
CA PRO A 229 -1.78 25.21 18.17
C PRO A 229 -1.07 23.85 18.33
N PRO A 230 -0.27 23.40 17.33
CA PRO A 230 0.44 22.11 17.39
C PRO A 230 1.39 21.92 18.57
N ARG A 231 1.83 23.02 19.21
CA ARG A 231 2.72 22.99 20.39
C ARG A 231 1.97 22.95 21.73
N ALA A 232 0.64 23.01 21.71
CA ALA A 232 -0.17 22.89 22.92
C ALA A 232 -0.09 21.47 23.47
N LYS A 233 -0.10 21.33 24.80
CA LYS A 233 0.00 20.01 25.46
C LYS A 233 -1.20 19.12 25.15
N GLU A 234 -2.35 19.75 24.97
CA GLU A 234 -3.63 19.14 24.66
C GLU A 234 -3.82 18.83 23.17
N TYR A 235 -2.89 19.23 22.28
CA TYR A 235 -3.08 19.14 20.83
C TYR A 235 -3.35 17.70 20.35
N ALA A 236 -2.51 16.75 20.73
CA ALA A 236 -2.67 15.34 20.36
C ALA A 236 -3.99 14.76 20.90
N LEU A 237 -4.35 15.11 22.14
CA LEU A 237 -5.63 14.72 22.75
C LEU A 237 -6.82 15.37 22.04
N ALA A 238 -6.70 16.60 21.55
CA ALA A 238 -7.74 17.29 20.80
C ALA A 238 -7.97 16.61 19.44
N CYS A 239 -6.90 16.29 18.70
CA CYS A 239 -6.99 15.52 17.45
C CYS A 239 -7.70 14.18 17.67
N MET A 240 -7.25 13.40 18.66
CA MET A 240 -7.86 12.11 18.99
C MET A 240 -9.33 12.26 19.42
N SER A 241 -9.64 13.26 20.25
CA SER A 241 -11.00 13.52 20.74
C SER A 241 -11.95 13.88 19.60
N PHE A 242 -11.49 14.68 18.64
CA PHE A 242 -12.25 15.05 17.44
C PHE A 242 -12.52 13.82 16.59
N ASN A 243 -11.49 13.05 16.28
CA ASN A 243 -11.62 11.86 15.46
C ASN A 243 -12.57 10.82 16.10
N ALA A 244 -12.43 10.56 17.40
CA ALA A 244 -13.33 9.68 18.14
C ALA A 244 -14.79 10.17 18.09
N LEU A 245 -15.00 11.48 18.28
CA LEU A 245 -16.33 12.09 18.27
C LEU A 245 -16.98 12.00 16.89
N VAL A 246 -16.26 12.40 15.83
CA VAL A 246 -16.75 12.38 14.45
C VAL A 246 -17.05 10.96 14.00
N HIS A 247 -16.14 10.02 14.27
CA HIS A 247 -16.33 8.61 13.93
C HIS A 247 -17.53 7.97 14.65
N LYS A 248 -17.80 8.36 15.90
CA LYS A 248 -18.89 7.76 16.69
C LYS A 248 -20.24 8.44 16.47
N LYS A 249 -20.30 9.77 16.50
CA LYS A 249 -21.55 10.55 16.45
C LYS A 249 -21.89 11.07 15.05
N HIS A 250 -20.90 11.44 14.23
CA HIS A 250 -21.11 12.13 12.95
C HIS A 250 -20.78 11.30 11.70
N ARG A 251 -20.57 9.98 11.83
CA ARG A 251 -20.26 9.05 10.72
C ARG A 251 -21.20 9.03 9.52
N LYS A 252 -22.42 9.59 9.65
CA LYS A 252 -23.36 9.70 8.54
C LYS A 252 -23.01 10.84 7.59
N LYS A 253 -22.32 11.87 8.10
CA LYS A 253 -21.93 13.07 7.38
C LYS A 253 -20.47 13.04 6.98
N PHE A 254 -19.59 12.70 7.92
CA PHE A 254 -18.15 12.68 7.70
C PHE A 254 -17.68 11.27 7.34
N VAL A 255 -16.72 11.22 6.42
CA VAL A 255 -16.05 10.00 5.99
C VAL A 255 -14.56 10.17 6.24
N TYR A 256 -13.95 9.20 6.92
CA TYR A 256 -12.51 9.13 7.10
C TYR A 256 -11.84 8.66 5.82
N THR A 257 -10.87 9.41 5.31
CA THR A 257 -10.34 9.18 3.96
C THR A 257 -8.89 8.73 3.92
N PHE A 258 -8.03 9.37 4.72
CA PHE A 258 -6.57 9.23 4.63
C PHE A 258 -5.96 8.85 5.98
N PRO A 259 -5.08 7.82 6.05
CA PRO A 259 -4.59 7.29 7.31
C PRO A 259 -3.28 7.90 7.84
N GLU A 260 -2.57 8.73 7.08
CA GLU A 260 -1.32 9.35 7.57
C GLU A 260 -1.61 10.51 8.53
N GLY A 261 -0.72 10.74 9.51
CA GLY A 261 -0.92 11.76 10.55
C GLY A 261 -2.07 11.41 11.51
N TRP A 262 -2.85 12.41 11.89
CA TRP A 262 -4.17 12.23 12.53
C TRP A 262 -5.30 12.01 11.52
N GLY A 263 -4.93 11.78 10.26
CA GLY A 263 -5.79 11.46 9.14
C GLY A 263 -6.65 12.61 8.63
N LYS A 264 -7.43 12.32 7.59
CA LYS A 264 -8.28 13.30 6.90
C LYS A 264 -9.75 12.92 6.89
N TRP A 265 -10.59 13.94 6.80
CA TRP A 265 -12.04 13.82 6.75
C TRP A 265 -12.60 14.56 5.55
N ILE A 266 -13.63 13.99 4.92
CA ILE A 266 -14.43 14.63 3.88
C ILE A 266 -15.91 14.46 4.19
N LEU A 267 -16.77 15.29 3.60
CA LEU A 267 -18.22 15.08 3.66
C LEU A 267 -18.65 14.01 2.65
N LYS A 268 -19.57 13.16 3.08
CA LYS A 268 -20.17 12.10 2.27
C LYS A 268 -20.85 12.68 1.02
N GLU A 269 -21.47 13.86 1.14
CA GLU A 269 -22.14 14.54 0.03
C GLU A 269 -21.17 14.88 -1.12
N ILE A 270 -19.93 15.27 -0.80
CA ILE A 270 -18.90 15.59 -1.78
C ILE A 270 -18.52 14.32 -2.57
N LEU A 271 -18.28 13.21 -1.86
CA LEU A 271 -17.97 11.92 -2.50
C LEU A 271 -19.13 11.41 -3.37
N GLU A 272 -20.37 11.59 -2.91
CA GLU A 272 -21.56 11.22 -3.67
C GLU A 272 -21.67 12.06 -4.94
N GLU A 273 -21.41 13.37 -4.86
CA GLU A 273 -21.41 14.27 -6.00
C GLU A 273 -20.30 13.97 -7.01
N MET A 274 -19.09 13.64 -6.55
CA MET A 274 -17.99 13.19 -7.41
C MET A 274 -18.34 11.97 -8.26
N SER A 275 -19.21 11.10 -7.77
CA SER A 275 -19.64 9.89 -8.46
C SER A 275 -21.00 10.00 -9.15
N ARG A 276 -21.67 11.16 -9.06
CA ARG A 276 -23.01 11.34 -9.61
C ARG A 276 -22.93 11.60 -11.11
N ASP A 277 -23.75 10.88 -11.87
CA ASP A 277 -23.98 11.13 -13.31
C ASP A 277 -22.70 11.13 -14.18
N ILE A 278 -21.63 10.47 -13.72
CA ILE A 278 -20.38 10.34 -14.47
C ILE A 278 -20.41 9.15 -15.45
N PRO A 279 -19.71 9.22 -16.60
CA PRO A 279 -19.66 8.14 -17.58
C PRO A 279 -19.22 6.78 -17.03
N LEU A 280 -18.37 6.75 -16.00
CA LEU A 280 -17.94 5.51 -15.35
C LEU A 280 -19.04 4.83 -14.55
N MET A 281 -20.14 5.52 -14.18
CA MET A 281 -21.27 4.94 -13.46
C MET A 281 -22.29 4.24 -14.36
N ALA A 282 -22.15 4.37 -15.69
CA ALA A 282 -23.01 3.70 -16.65
C ALA A 282 -23.11 2.18 -16.41
N PRO A 283 -24.23 1.54 -16.75
CA PRO A 283 -24.38 0.10 -16.61
C PRO A 283 -23.39 -0.61 -17.54
N PRO A 284 -22.54 -1.52 -17.02
CA PRO A 284 -21.61 -2.26 -17.84
C PRO A 284 -22.35 -3.26 -18.74
N ILE A 285 -21.82 -3.50 -19.94
CA ILE A 285 -22.28 -4.61 -20.78
C ILE A 285 -21.84 -5.95 -20.17
N THR A 286 -22.73 -6.93 -20.19
CA THR A 286 -22.48 -8.23 -19.58
C THR A 286 -21.53 -9.06 -20.46
N PRO A 287 -20.44 -9.62 -19.93
CA PRO A 287 -19.64 -10.60 -20.67
C PRO A 287 -20.43 -11.90 -20.89
N PRO A 288 -20.14 -12.68 -21.94
CA PRO A 288 -20.84 -13.94 -22.18
C PRO A 288 -20.63 -14.95 -21.03
N GLU A 289 -21.61 -15.83 -20.81
CA GLU A 289 -21.64 -16.75 -19.65
C GLU A 289 -20.37 -17.61 -19.55
N GLU A 290 -19.83 -18.05 -20.69
CA GLU A 290 -18.63 -18.90 -20.81
C GLU A 290 -17.36 -18.22 -20.24
N VAL A 291 -17.30 -16.89 -20.23
CA VAL A 291 -16.16 -16.08 -19.76
C VAL A 291 -16.17 -15.89 -18.24
N THR A 292 -17.36 -15.86 -17.64
CA THR A 292 -17.55 -15.53 -16.21
C THR A 292 -16.84 -16.49 -15.23
N PRO A 293 -16.84 -17.83 -15.42
CA PRO A 293 -16.22 -18.76 -14.47
C PRO A 293 -14.68 -18.82 -14.54
N GLN A 294 -14.04 -18.34 -15.61
CA GLN A 294 -12.59 -18.48 -15.81
C GLN A 294 -11.75 -17.24 -15.43
N LYS A 295 -12.40 -16.09 -15.16
CA LYS A 295 -11.76 -14.83 -14.72
C LYS A 295 -10.81 -14.98 -13.52
N SER A 296 -11.00 -15.99 -12.67
CA SER A 296 -10.14 -16.21 -11.50
C SER A 296 -8.70 -16.60 -11.85
N THR A 297 -8.46 -17.11 -13.06
CA THR A 297 -7.17 -17.67 -13.49
C THR A 297 -6.30 -16.67 -14.25
N LEU A 298 -6.87 -15.55 -14.72
CA LEU A 298 -6.21 -14.57 -15.61
C LEU A 298 -5.75 -13.29 -14.87
N LEU A 299 -5.81 -13.25 -13.54
CA LEU A 299 -5.32 -12.11 -12.77
C LEU A 299 -3.79 -12.06 -12.85
N HIS A 300 -3.29 -11.27 -13.80
CA HIS A 300 -1.89 -10.94 -13.93
C HIS A 300 -1.36 -10.29 -12.65
N GLN A 301 -0.15 -10.65 -12.23
CA GLN A 301 0.56 -9.88 -11.21
C GLN A 301 0.79 -8.47 -11.77
N VAL A 302 0.32 -7.46 -11.05
CA VAL A 302 0.52 -6.06 -11.42
C VAL A 302 1.92 -5.66 -11.02
N GLU A 303 2.74 -5.29 -12.00
CA GLU A 303 4.06 -4.72 -11.79
C GLU A 303 4.00 -3.19 -11.88
N TYR A 304 4.80 -2.52 -11.06
CA TYR A 304 5.00 -1.08 -11.15
C TYR A 304 6.29 -0.77 -11.95
N PRO A 305 6.33 0.32 -12.74
CA PRO A 305 5.27 1.31 -12.92
C PRO A 305 4.09 0.81 -13.77
N LEU A 306 2.87 1.09 -13.31
CA LEU A 306 1.62 0.69 -13.95
C LEU A 306 1.23 1.72 -15.00
N LYS A 307 1.20 1.32 -16.27
CA LYS A 307 0.81 2.17 -17.39
C LYS A 307 -0.65 1.94 -17.76
N ILE A 308 -1.44 3.01 -17.81
CA ILE A 308 -2.88 2.99 -18.09
C ILE A 308 -3.16 3.92 -19.27
N TYR A 309 -3.91 3.43 -20.26
CA TYR A 309 -4.38 4.25 -21.38
C TYR A 309 -5.79 4.73 -21.09
N LEU A 310 -5.98 6.06 -21.13
CA LEU A 310 -7.22 6.70 -20.71
C LEU A 310 -8.28 6.64 -21.81
N GLY A 311 -9.48 6.16 -21.47
CA GLY A 311 -10.66 6.21 -22.33
C GLY A 311 -11.45 7.50 -22.15
N TRP A 312 -12.43 7.74 -23.02
CA TRP A 312 -13.34 8.89 -22.88
C TRP A 312 -14.14 8.84 -21.58
N ARG A 313 -14.56 7.65 -21.13
CA ARG A 313 -15.22 7.49 -19.84
C ARG A 313 -14.34 7.90 -18.67
N ASP A 314 -13.06 7.53 -18.68
CA ASP A 314 -12.10 7.89 -17.64
C ASP A 314 -11.90 9.41 -17.58
N ILE A 315 -11.61 10.01 -18.74
CA ILE A 315 -11.33 11.45 -18.88
C ILE A 315 -12.53 12.29 -18.45
N LEU A 316 -13.72 12.01 -19.00
CA LEU A 316 -14.92 12.81 -18.70
C LEU A 316 -15.45 12.59 -17.28
N SER A 317 -15.12 11.46 -16.65
CA SER A 317 -15.43 11.23 -15.23
C SER A 317 -14.39 11.86 -14.29
N GLY A 318 -13.30 12.43 -14.81
CA GLY A 318 -12.18 12.89 -13.97
C GLY A 318 -11.54 11.76 -13.17
N GLY A 319 -11.46 10.56 -13.76
CA GLY A 319 -11.03 9.35 -13.09
C GLY A 319 -10.05 8.50 -13.88
N VAL A 320 -9.60 7.42 -13.27
CA VAL A 320 -8.77 6.40 -13.90
C VAL A 320 -9.16 5.03 -13.36
N ARG A 321 -9.63 4.14 -14.26
CA ARG A 321 -9.86 2.74 -13.93
C ARG A 321 -8.55 2.01 -13.65
N LEU A 322 -8.58 1.13 -12.66
CA LEU A 322 -7.43 0.40 -12.15
C LEU A 322 -7.64 -1.11 -12.35
N PRO A 323 -6.57 -1.88 -12.58
CA PRO A 323 -6.68 -3.32 -12.73
C PRO A 323 -7.35 -3.99 -11.53
N LEU A 324 -8.21 -4.97 -11.79
CA LEU A 324 -8.96 -5.67 -10.73
C LEU A 324 -8.06 -6.34 -9.67
N ALA A 325 -6.85 -6.73 -10.06
CA ALA A 325 -5.84 -7.30 -9.16
C ALA A 325 -5.46 -6.36 -8.00
N LEU A 326 -5.60 -5.03 -8.17
CA LEU A 326 -5.30 -4.05 -7.14
C LEU A 326 -6.46 -3.82 -6.15
N LYS A 327 -7.65 -4.37 -6.40
CA LYS A 327 -8.86 -4.12 -5.58
C LYS A 327 -8.61 -4.33 -4.08
N LYS A 328 -7.98 -5.44 -3.70
CA LYS A 328 -7.74 -5.78 -2.29
C LYS A 328 -6.74 -4.82 -1.65
N GLU A 329 -5.69 -4.44 -2.38
CA GLU A 329 -4.68 -3.50 -1.91
C GLU A 329 -5.27 -2.10 -1.72
N LEU A 330 -6.03 -1.63 -2.71
CA LEU A 330 -6.57 -0.28 -2.75
C LEU A 330 -7.81 -0.09 -1.86
N SER A 331 -8.42 -1.17 -1.39
CA SER A 331 -9.52 -1.07 -0.42
C SER A 331 -9.05 -0.72 1.01
N ALA A 332 -7.73 -0.58 1.23
CA ALA A 332 -7.17 -0.29 2.54
C ALA A 332 -7.32 1.19 2.96
N ALA A 333 -7.47 2.11 2.00
CA ALA A 333 -7.73 3.52 2.23
C ALA A 333 -8.76 4.02 1.22
N LEU A 334 -9.40 5.15 1.51
CA LEU A 334 -10.35 5.77 0.59
C LEU A 334 -9.68 6.89 -0.22
N GLU A 335 -8.73 7.62 0.36
CA GLU A 335 -7.94 8.65 -0.32
C GLU A 335 -6.51 8.19 -0.53
N TYR A 336 -5.96 8.60 -1.67
CA TYR A 336 -4.59 8.40 -2.10
C TYR A 336 -4.02 9.72 -2.60
N ILE A 337 -2.70 9.89 -2.47
CA ILE A 337 -2.01 11.08 -2.99
C ILE A 337 -1.26 10.70 -4.26
N LEU A 338 -1.52 11.45 -5.33
CA LEU A 338 -0.75 11.40 -6.56
C LEU A 338 0.23 12.59 -6.59
N GLU A 339 1.51 12.27 -6.62
CA GLU A 339 2.61 13.23 -6.69
C GLU A 339 2.99 13.44 -8.17
N ASP A 340 2.89 14.67 -8.64
CA ASP A 340 3.41 15.12 -9.93
C ASP A 340 4.86 15.61 -9.73
N PRO A 341 5.88 14.84 -10.17
CA PRO A 341 7.27 15.23 -10.01
C PRO A 341 7.67 16.38 -10.95
N GLU A 342 6.91 16.66 -12.01
CA GLU A 342 7.20 17.76 -12.95
C GLU A 342 6.69 19.10 -12.41
N GLU A 343 5.53 19.10 -11.75
CA GLU A 343 4.96 20.31 -11.13
C GLU A 343 5.29 20.49 -9.65
N GLU A 344 5.92 19.50 -9.01
CA GLU A 344 6.11 19.43 -7.56
C GLU A 344 4.80 19.63 -6.79
N LYS A 345 3.71 19.02 -7.28
CA LYS A 345 2.37 19.12 -6.70
C LYS A 345 1.81 17.78 -6.28
N GLU A 346 1.02 17.81 -5.22
CA GLU A 346 0.26 16.68 -4.71
C GLU A 346 -1.23 16.86 -5.04
N TYR A 347 -1.85 15.78 -5.50
CA TYR A 347 -3.28 15.73 -5.80
C TYR A 347 -3.92 14.60 -5.00
N SER A 348 -4.97 14.88 -4.23
CA SER A 348 -5.73 13.77 -3.63
C SER A 348 -6.70 13.18 -4.63
N VAL A 349 -6.70 11.86 -4.70
CA VAL A 349 -7.69 11.08 -5.44
C VAL A 349 -8.38 10.09 -4.50
N PHE A 350 -9.63 9.76 -4.82
CA PHE A 350 -10.45 8.89 -3.99
C PHE A 350 -10.74 7.57 -4.72
N TYR A 351 -10.55 6.44 -4.04
CA TYR A 351 -10.79 5.12 -4.58
C TYR A 351 -12.25 4.69 -4.41
N PHE A 352 -12.95 4.53 -5.55
CA PHE A 352 -14.32 4.05 -5.56
C PHE A 352 -14.34 2.56 -5.87
N ALA A 353 -14.48 1.75 -4.82
CA ALA A 353 -14.40 0.29 -4.92
C ALA A 353 -15.45 -0.32 -5.86
N GLN A 354 -16.63 0.29 -6.02
CA GLN A 354 -17.65 -0.15 -6.98
C GLN A 354 -17.29 0.15 -8.44
N LEU A 355 -16.44 1.16 -8.68
CA LEU A 355 -15.97 1.55 -10.00
C LEU A 355 -14.63 0.92 -10.37
N HIS A 356 -13.90 0.42 -9.36
CA HIS A 356 -12.49 0.03 -9.51
C HIS A 356 -11.65 1.18 -10.11
N ALA A 357 -11.89 2.40 -9.65
CA ALA A 357 -11.26 3.59 -10.20
C ALA A 357 -10.86 4.59 -9.10
N PHE A 358 -9.83 5.39 -9.38
CA PHE A 358 -9.60 6.64 -8.68
C PHE A 358 -10.43 7.75 -9.35
N LEU A 359 -11.08 8.61 -8.56
CA LEU A 359 -11.70 9.86 -9.00
C LEU A 359 -10.99 11.06 -8.33
N GLY A 360 -11.05 12.24 -8.95
CA GLY A 360 -10.40 13.46 -8.46
C GLY A 360 -9.35 14.04 -9.40
N LEU A 361 -9.32 13.57 -10.65
CA LEU A 361 -8.37 14.01 -11.69
C LEU A 361 -8.98 14.98 -12.70
N LYS A 362 -10.23 15.43 -12.47
CA LYS A 362 -10.96 16.29 -13.40
C LYS A 362 -10.18 17.57 -13.72
N ASP A 363 -9.72 18.29 -12.70
CA ASP A 363 -8.97 19.53 -12.87
C ASP A 363 -7.68 19.33 -13.66
N ILE A 364 -7.01 18.18 -13.45
CA ILE A 364 -5.78 17.81 -14.17
C ILE A 364 -6.12 17.57 -15.65
N TYR A 365 -7.15 16.77 -15.92
CA TYR A 365 -7.54 16.43 -17.28
C TYR A 365 -8.04 17.63 -18.07
N ASP A 366 -8.82 18.50 -17.44
CA ASP A 366 -9.33 19.73 -18.04
C ASP A 366 -8.17 20.71 -18.30
N ARG A 367 -7.23 20.86 -17.36
CA ARG A 367 -6.05 21.74 -17.50
C ARG A 367 -5.08 21.28 -18.60
N PHE A 368 -4.81 19.99 -18.71
CA PHE A 368 -3.90 19.44 -19.72
C PHE A 368 -4.60 19.06 -21.02
N HIS A 369 -5.92 19.26 -21.11
CA HIS A 369 -6.75 18.82 -22.22
C HIS A 369 -6.42 17.37 -22.61
N VAL A 370 -6.51 16.43 -21.67
CA VAL A 370 -6.05 15.06 -21.90
C VAL A 370 -6.90 14.37 -22.98
N PRO A 371 -6.33 13.87 -24.09
CA PRO A 371 -7.07 13.19 -25.14
C PRO A 371 -7.25 11.70 -24.86
N GLN A 372 -8.24 11.07 -25.52
CA GLN A 372 -8.39 9.62 -25.49
C GLN A 372 -7.14 8.92 -26.03
N GLY A 373 -6.74 7.85 -25.34
CA GLY A 373 -5.54 7.08 -25.62
C GLY A 373 -4.27 7.66 -24.97
N ALA A 374 -4.36 8.79 -24.25
CA ALA A 374 -3.26 9.31 -23.45
C ALA A 374 -2.81 8.29 -22.39
N SER A 375 -1.50 8.26 -22.14
CA SER A 375 -0.90 7.34 -21.17
C SER A 375 -0.72 8.05 -19.83
N LEU A 376 -1.39 7.55 -18.80
CA LEU A 376 -1.12 7.87 -17.40
C LEU A 376 -0.33 6.73 -16.80
N THR A 377 0.78 7.04 -16.15
CA THR A 377 1.59 6.02 -15.47
C THR A 377 1.57 6.26 -13.97
N LEU A 378 1.43 5.20 -13.18
CA LEU A 378 1.45 5.21 -11.72
C LEU A 378 2.66 4.42 -11.22
N GLU A 379 3.46 5.04 -10.35
CA GLU A 379 4.56 4.38 -9.65
C GLU A 379 4.27 4.41 -8.15
N LYS A 380 4.18 3.24 -7.54
CA LYS A 380 3.90 3.13 -6.12
C LYS A 380 5.10 3.58 -5.29
N ARG A 381 4.90 4.53 -4.39
CA ARG A 381 5.91 4.99 -3.42
C ARG A 381 5.68 4.40 -2.05
N THR A 382 4.44 4.51 -1.56
CA THR A 382 4.03 3.95 -0.27
C THR A 382 2.71 3.19 -0.43
N LYS A 383 2.04 2.85 0.67
CA LYS A 383 0.71 2.22 0.62
C LYS A 383 -0.40 3.18 0.15
N THR A 384 -0.17 4.48 0.27
CA THR A 384 -1.17 5.57 0.11
C THR A 384 -0.71 6.65 -0.87
N ARG A 385 0.51 6.54 -1.39
CA ARG A 385 1.13 7.54 -2.28
C ARG A 385 1.67 6.90 -3.55
N PHE A 386 1.39 7.56 -4.66
CA PHE A 386 1.89 7.21 -5.99
C PHE A 386 2.54 8.43 -6.62
N ARG A 387 3.63 8.24 -7.36
CA ARG A 387 3.99 9.22 -8.39
C ARG A 387 3.18 8.96 -9.63
N PHE A 388 2.76 10.01 -10.31
CA PHE A 388 2.10 9.87 -11.60
C PHE A 388 2.72 10.81 -12.63
N TRP A 389 2.62 10.40 -13.89
CA TRP A 389 2.99 11.26 -15.01
C TRP A 389 2.11 10.96 -16.22
N LEU A 390 1.78 12.02 -16.96
CA LEU A 390 1.12 11.95 -18.26
C LEU A 390 2.19 12.03 -19.34
N LYS A 391 2.22 11.07 -20.28
CA LYS A 391 3.19 11.13 -21.38
C LYS A 391 2.88 12.35 -22.25
N THR A 392 3.82 13.30 -22.34
CA THR A 392 3.70 14.48 -23.22
C THR A 392 4.60 14.39 -24.46
N SER A 393 4.37 15.29 -25.40
CA SER A 393 5.13 15.49 -26.63
C SER A 393 5.33 16.98 -26.88
N LYS A 394 6.37 17.34 -27.65
CA LYS A 394 6.55 18.72 -28.14
C LYS A 394 5.54 19.11 -29.22
N LYS A 395 4.91 18.13 -29.86
CA LYS A 395 3.91 18.36 -30.91
C LYS A 395 2.55 18.55 -30.26
N LYS A 396 1.95 19.72 -30.48
CA LYS A 396 0.58 20.02 -30.10
C LYS A 396 -0.36 19.31 -31.07
N ILE A 397 -1.30 18.55 -30.55
CA ILE A 397 -2.31 17.81 -31.33
C ILE A 397 -3.70 18.40 -31.05
N SER A 398 -4.58 18.42 -32.05
CA SER A 398 -6.00 18.74 -31.87
C SER A 398 -6.83 17.48 -31.76
N PHE A 399 -7.92 17.54 -31.01
CA PHE A 399 -8.89 16.46 -30.88
C PHE A 399 -10.27 17.02 -30.51
N PRO A 400 -11.36 16.30 -30.85
CA PRO A 400 -12.72 16.78 -30.61
C PRO A 400 -13.06 16.78 -29.12
N GLN A 401 -13.81 17.79 -28.69
CA GLN A 401 -14.41 17.80 -27.36
C GLN A 401 -15.73 17.03 -27.35
N LEU A 402 -15.82 16.07 -26.42
CA LEU A 402 -17.02 15.30 -26.15
C LEU A 402 -17.72 15.76 -24.87
N THR A 403 -19.04 15.61 -24.87
CA THR A 403 -19.90 15.65 -23.69
C THR A 403 -20.58 14.30 -23.51
N TYR A 404 -21.10 14.03 -22.32
CA TYR A 404 -21.76 12.78 -21.98
C TYR A 404 -23.15 13.06 -21.42
N ASP A 405 -24.15 12.34 -21.93
CA ASP A 405 -25.51 12.34 -21.40
C ASP A 405 -25.74 11.07 -20.56
N PRO A 406 -25.85 11.19 -19.22
CA PRO A 406 -26.06 10.05 -18.33
C PRO A 406 -27.44 9.39 -18.50
N ALA A 407 -28.45 10.12 -19.00
CA ALA A 407 -29.80 9.58 -19.14
C ALA A 407 -29.90 8.58 -20.30
N THR A 408 -29.16 8.84 -21.37
CA THR A 408 -29.13 7.98 -22.58
C THR A 408 -27.86 7.14 -22.69
N ASP A 409 -26.89 7.33 -21.79
CA ASP A 409 -25.54 6.75 -21.86
C ASP A 409 -24.88 7.03 -23.22
N THR A 410 -24.92 8.28 -23.70
CA THR A 410 -24.36 8.64 -25.02
C THR A 410 -23.32 9.75 -24.92
N PHE A 411 -22.31 9.66 -25.78
CA PHE A 411 -21.36 10.74 -26.04
C PHE A 411 -21.82 11.60 -27.22
N GLN A 412 -21.59 12.90 -27.12
CA GLN A 412 -21.92 13.86 -28.16
C GLN A 412 -20.75 14.81 -28.43
N LYS A 413 -20.44 15.05 -29.71
CA LYS A 413 -19.48 16.09 -30.11
C LYS A 413 -20.08 17.47 -29.84
N THR A 414 -19.27 18.36 -29.26
CA THR A 414 -19.65 19.76 -29.02
C THR A 414 -19.40 20.66 -30.23
N GLY A 415 -18.61 20.20 -31.20
CA GLY A 415 -18.14 21.02 -32.33
C GLY A 415 -16.90 21.86 -32.03
N GLU A 416 -16.42 21.84 -30.79
CA GLU A 416 -15.16 22.48 -30.37
C GLU A 416 -13.98 21.49 -30.45
N GLU A 417 -12.80 22.03 -30.73
CA GLU A 417 -11.53 21.29 -30.70
C GLU A 417 -10.67 21.75 -29.53
N PHE A 418 -10.13 20.79 -28.79
CA PHE A 418 -9.08 21.06 -27.82
C PHE A 418 -7.71 20.75 -28.40
N PHE A 419 -6.72 21.44 -27.85
CA PHE A 419 -5.34 21.19 -28.19
C PHE A 419 -4.55 20.74 -26.98
N SER A 420 -3.77 19.68 -27.13
CA SER A 420 -2.97 19.12 -26.05
C SER A 420 -1.55 18.78 -26.46
N TYR A 421 -0.68 18.73 -25.46
CA TYR A 421 0.66 18.17 -25.55
C TYR A 421 0.71 16.73 -25.03
N ALA A 422 -0.36 16.22 -24.40
CA ALA A 422 -0.44 14.82 -24.01
C ALA A 422 -0.45 13.93 -25.25
N LEU A 423 0.37 12.88 -25.24
CA LEU A 423 0.64 12.04 -26.39
C LEU A 423 -0.24 10.77 -26.32
N PRO A 424 -1.28 10.65 -27.16
CA PRO A 424 -2.07 9.43 -27.23
C PRO A 424 -1.27 8.33 -27.92
N ASN A 425 -1.55 7.09 -27.52
CA ASN A 425 -0.99 5.92 -28.19
C ASN A 425 -1.57 5.79 -29.60
N LYS A 426 -0.71 5.75 -30.63
CA LYS A 426 -1.10 5.71 -32.05
C LYS A 426 -2.03 4.54 -32.40
N ILE A 427 -1.90 3.38 -31.75
CA ILE A 427 -2.71 2.19 -32.03
C ILE A 427 -4.13 2.35 -31.46
N ILE A 428 -4.21 2.98 -30.29
CA ILE A 428 -5.41 3.01 -29.44
C ILE A 428 -6.24 4.27 -29.72
N HIS A 429 -5.59 5.35 -30.12
CA HIS A 429 -6.22 6.63 -30.40
C HIS A 429 -7.35 6.48 -31.42
N ILE A 430 -8.52 7.02 -31.10
CA ILE A 430 -9.69 7.10 -31.97
C ILE A 430 -9.63 8.46 -32.67
N ASP A 431 -9.30 8.44 -33.96
CA ASP A 431 -9.34 9.63 -34.81
C ASP A 431 -10.77 10.12 -35.02
N ASP A 432 -10.90 11.31 -35.60
CA ASP A 432 -12.18 12.01 -35.72
C ASP A 432 -13.17 11.29 -36.63
N GLU A 433 -12.70 10.66 -37.72
CA GLU A 433 -13.53 9.89 -38.65
C GLU A 433 -14.04 8.60 -38.01
N SER A 434 -13.14 7.86 -37.34
CA SER A 434 -13.51 6.68 -36.57
C SER A 434 -14.50 7.03 -35.45
N LEU A 435 -14.34 8.18 -34.79
CA LEU A 435 -15.25 8.64 -33.77
C LEU A 435 -16.65 8.94 -34.34
N GLU A 436 -16.75 9.61 -35.49
CA GLU A 436 -18.06 9.87 -36.13
C GLU A 436 -18.79 8.58 -36.48
N ARG A 437 -18.08 7.63 -37.09
CA ARG A 437 -18.63 6.31 -37.39
C ARG A 437 -19.08 5.62 -36.11
N LEU A 438 -18.30 5.68 -35.04
CA LEU A 438 -18.63 5.07 -33.76
C LEU A 438 -19.91 5.66 -33.15
N LEU A 439 -20.07 6.98 -33.18
CA LEU A 439 -21.28 7.63 -32.66
C LEU A 439 -22.53 7.29 -33.50
N GLN A 440 -22.39 6.90 -34.77
CA GLN A 440 -23.51 6.44 -35.60
C GLN A 440 -24.00 5.03 -35.22
N LEU A 441 -23.21 4.26 -34.47
CA LEU A 441 -23.56 2.90 -34.06
C LEU A 441 -24.39 2.82 -32.77
N TYR A 442 -24.78 3.96 -32.16
CA TYR A 442 -25.56 3.95 -30.92
C TYR A 442 -26.87 3.17 -31.02
N ASP A 443 -27.56 3.24 -32.17
CA ASP A 443 -28.81 2.50 -32.39
C ASP A 443 -28.58 0.99 -32.52
N GLN A 444 -27.36 0.56 -32.83
CA GLN A 444 -26.97 -0.84 -33.04
C GLN A 444 -26.30 -1.47 -31.81
N ARG A 445 -26.08 -0.71 -30.73
CA ARG A 445 -25.36 -1.18 -29.54
C ARG A 445 -26.20 -2.06 -28.60
N GLU A 446 -27.52 -2.05 -28.75
CA GLU A 446 -28.43 -2.84 -27.90
C GLU A 446 -28.38 -4.30 -28.32
N VAL A 447 -27.32 -4.97 -27.87
CA VAL A 447 -26.99 -6.38 -28.14
C VAL A 447 -27.07 -7.20 -26.86
N ALA A 448 -27.06 -8.52 -27.00
CA ALA A 448 -27.25 -9.42 -25.86
C ALA A 448 -26.06 -9.44 -24.88
N ASP A 449 -24.84 -9.43 -25.41
CA ASP A 449 -23.60 -9.58 -24.63
C ASP A 449 -22.42 -8.81 -25.24
N LEU A 450 -21.30 -8.76 -24.50
CA LEU A 450 -20.06 -8.11 -24.94
C LEU A 450 -19.49 -8.71 -26.23
N ARG A 451 -19.71 -10.00 -26.51
CA ARG A 451 -19.20 -10.66 -27.71
C ARG A 451 -19.89 -10.12 -28.95
N GLU A 452 -21.21 -9.96 -28.94
CA GLU A 452 -21.96 -9.37 -30.06
C GLU A 452 -21.50 -7.94 -30.36
N LEU A 453 -21.22 -7.15 -29.32
CA LEU A 453 -20.71 -5.79 -29.49
C LEU A 453 -19.29 -5.78 -30.07
N LEU A 454 -18.43 -6.71 -29.65
CA LEU A 454 -17.10 -6.89 -30.23
C LEU A 454 -17.19 -7.29 -31.70
N VAL A 455 -18.10 -8.18 -32.09
CA VAL A 455 -18.31 -8.55 -33.50
C VAL A 455 -18.68 -7.31 -34.33
N LEU A 456 -19.59 -6.47 -33.84
CA LEU A 456 -19.94 -5.20 -34.51
C LEU A 456 -18.70 -4.31 -34.70
N ILE A 457 -17.91 -4.12 -33.64
CA ILE A 457 -16.69 -3.31 -33.70
C ILE A 457 -15.68 -3.87 -34.71
N TYR A 458 -15.44 -5.19 -34.72
CA TYR A 458 -14.51 -5.80 -35.65
C TYR A 458 -14.98 -5.69 -37.11
N LYS A 459 -16.30 -5.76 -37.37
CA LYS A 459 -16.85 -5.58 -38.71
C LYS A 459 -16.70 -4.15 -39.23
N GLU A 460 -16.87 -3.15 -38.36
CA GLU A 460 -16.88 -1.73 -38.75
C GLU A 460 -15.49 -1.08 -38.76
N PHE A 461 -14.60 -1.47 -37.83
CA PHE A 461 -13.33 -0.77 -37.59
C PHE A 461 -12.08 -1.56 -37.98
N SER A 462 -12.22 -2.82 -38.40
CA SER A 462 -11.07 -3.59 -38.89
C SER A 462 -10.93 -3.45 -40.41
N PRO A 463 -9.70 -3.47 -40.96
CA PRO A 463 -9.51 -3.58 -42.41
C PRO A 463 -10.19 -4.83 -42.97
N GLU A 464 -10.89 -4.70 -44.10
CA GLU A 464 -11.68 -5.80 -44.70
C GLU A 464 -10.86 -7.07 -44.99
N GLU A 465 -9.57 -6.90 -45.32
CA GLU A 465 -8.68 -8.00 -45.74
C GLU A 465 -8.24 -8.92 -44.58
N GLU A 466 -8.05 -8.38 -43.38
CA GLU A 466 -7.51 -9.14 -42.23
C GLU A 466 -8.48 -9.22 -41.04
N ARG A 467 -9.49 -8.35 -40.99
CA ARG A 467 -10.43 -8.19 -39.86
C ARG A 467 -9.74 -8.28 -38.49
N SER A 468 -8.62 -7.58 -38.34
CA SER A 468 -7.75 -7.64 -37.18
C SER A 468 -7.72 -6.32 -36.39
N LEU A 469 -7.75 -6.42 -35.06
CA LEU A 469 -7.62 -5.27 -34.15
C LEU A 469 -6.79 -5.66 -32.92
N HIS A 470 -6.08 -4.68 -32.37
CA HIS A 470 -5.46 -4.84 -31.06
C HIS A 470 -6.55 -4.78 -29.97
N TYR A 471 -6.50 -5.66 -28.96
CA TYR A 471 -7.55 -5.76 -27.95
C TYR A 471 -7.78 -4.45 -27.19
N LEU A 472 -6.72 -3.68 -26.90
CA LEU A 472 -6.84 -2.33 -26.32
C LEU A 472 -7.65 -1.38 -27.21
N LYS A 473 -7.41 -1.37 -28.53
CA LYS A 473 -8.19 -0.54 -29.46
C LYS A 473 -9.66 -0.98 -29.47
N ALA A 474 -9.92 -2.28 -29.52
CA ALA A 474 -11.27 -2.82 -29.42
C ALA A 474 -11.95 -2.41 -28.11
N TYR A 475 -11.24 -2.49 -26.98
CA TYR A 475 -11.73 -2.03 -25.68
C TYR A 475 -12.12 -0.56 -25.70
N HIS A 476 -11.26 0.33 -26.19
CA HIS A 476 -11.57 1.76 -26.25
C HIS A 476 -12.74 2.09 -27.19
N LEU A 477 -12.92 1.34 -28.27
CA LEU A 477 -14.07 1.52 -29.18
C LEU A 477 -15.37 1.03 -28.53
N VAL A 478 -15.37 -0.18 -27.97
CA VAL A 478 -16.53 -0.75 -27.27
C VAL A 478 -16.96 0.12 -26.09
N ASP A 479 -15.99 0.58 -25.29
CA ASP A 479 -16.25 1.35 -24.07
C ASP A 479 -16.98 2.67 -24.34
N VAL A 480 -16.82 3.27 -25.53
CA VAL A 480 -17.61 4.45 -25.93
C VAL A 480 -19.08 4.08 -26.10
N LEU A 481 -19.39 2.95 -26.74
CA LEU A 481 -20.77 2.52 -26.99
C LEU A 481 -21.47 2.05 -25.73
N ARG A 482 -20.81 1.17 -24.97
CA ARG A 482 -21.29 0.61 -23.70
C ARG A 482 -20.11 0.39 -22.77
N ARG A 483 -20.26 0.81 -21.51
CA ARG A 483 -19.21 0.66 -20.50
C ARG A 483 -18.75 -0.80 -20.41
N THR A 484 -17.44 -1.02 -20.43
CA THR A 484 -16.83 -2.34 -20.24
C THR A 484 -15.50 -2.21 -19.48
N THR A 485 -14.77 -3.32 -19.32
CA THR A 485 -13.40 -3.32 -18.78
C THR A 485 -12.43 -3.92 -19.78
N GLN A 486 -11.15 -3.57 -19.64
CA GLN A 486 -10.10 -4.11 -20.49
C GLN A 486 -10.02 -5.64 -20.32
N GLU A 487 -10.11 -6.12 -19.08
CA GLU A 487 -10.07 -7.53 -18.74
C GLU A 487 -11.24 -8.32 -19.34
N ASP A 488 -12.44 -7.73 -19.35
CA ASP A 488 -13.62 -8.36 -19.96
C ASP A 488 -13.49 -8.49 -21.47
N VAL A 489 -12.95 -7.46 -22.13
CA VAL A 489 -12.72 -7.48 -23.58
C VAL A 489 -11.66 -8.52 -23.93
N GLU A 490 -10.52 -8.52 -23.25
CA GLU A 490 -9.44 -9.48 -23.49
C GLU A 490 -9.92 -10.92 -23.24
N ALA A 491 -10.58 -11.18 -22.11
CA ALA A 491 -11.09 -12.52 -21.80
C ALA A 491 -12.17 -12.98 -22.79
N THR A 492 -13.01 -12.07 -23.27
CA THR A 492 -14.03 -12.41 -24.29
C THR A 492 -13.37 -12.77 -25.62
N LEU A 493 -12.36 -12.00 -26.05
CA LEU A 493 -11.61 -12.28 -27.29
C LEU A 493 -10.82 -13.60 -27.20
N GLN A 494 -10.32 -13.98 -26.02
CA GLN A 494 -9.58 -15.24 -25.83
C GLN A 494 -10.48 -16.48 -25.84
N LEU A 495 -11.72 -16.35 -25.37
CA LEU A 495 -12.59 -17.50 -25.14
C LEU A 495 -13.64 -17.70 -26.24
N ALA A 496 -14.02 -16.63 -26.93
CA ALA A 496 -15.00 -16.70 -27.99
C ALA A 496 -14.40 -17.34 -29.26
N PRO A 497 -15.05 -18.36 -29.84
CA PRO A 497 -14.50 -19.15 -30.94
C PRO A 497 -14.36 -18.38 -32.26
N GLU A 498 -15.02 -17.24 -32.39
CA GLU A 498 -14.95 -16.37 -33.57
C GLU A 498 -13.69 -15.51 -33.60
N PHE A 499 -12.90 -15.47 -32.53
CA PHE A 499 -11.69 -14.67 -32.43
C PHE A 499 -10.47 -15.58 -32.25
N GLU A 500 -9.39 -15.22 -32.94
CA GLU A 500 -8.11 -15.92 -32.88
C GLU A 500 -7.00 -14.92 -32.56
N GLU A 501 -6.15 -15.22 -31.57
CA GLU A 501 -4.97 -14.39 -31.29
C GLU A 501 -3.92 -14.60 -32.39
N SER A 502 -3.38 -13.50 -32.91
CA SER A 502 -2.33 -13.53 -33.93
C SER A 502 -1.02 -14.07 -33.37
N GLU A 503 -0.52 -15.18 -33.91
CA GLU A 503 0.79 -15.74 -33.56
C GLU A 503 1.95 -14.76 -33.83
N LYS A 504 1.77 -13.86 -34.82
CA LYS A 504 2.81 -12.91 -35.25
C LYS A 504 2.86 -11.65 -34.39
N ARG A 505 1.72 -11.24 -33.82
CA ARG A 505 1.56 -9.94 -33.16
C ARG A 505 0.77 -10.12 -31.86
N LYS A 506 1.49 -10.06 -30.74
CA LYS A 506 0.92 -10.18 -29.40
C LYS A 506 -0.23 -9.18 -29.19
N GLY A 507 -1.35 -9.64 -28.65
CA GLY A 507 -2.51 -8.79 -28.33
C GLY A 507 -3.35 -8.34 -29.53
N VAL A 508 -3.01 -8.77 -30.74
CA VAL A 508 -3.86 -8.59 -31.93
C VAL A 508 -4.74 -9.82 -32.08
N TYR A 509 -6.04 -9.62 -32.21
CA TYR A 509 -6.99 -10.69 -32.50
C TYR A 509 -7.56 -10.51 -33.91
N ILE A 510 -7.92 -11.62 -34.52
CA ILE A 510 -8.50 -11.72 -35.86
C ILE A 510 -9.91 -12.24 -35.69
N TYR A 511 -10.88 -11.58 -36.34
CA TYR A 511 -12.27 -12.02 -36.34
C TYR A 511 -12.57 -12.89 -37.57
N HIS A 512 -13.00 -14.12 -37.29
CA HIS A 512 -13.49 -15.08 -38.27
C HIS A 512 -15.01 -15.08 -38.28
N GLU A 513 -15.59 -14.66 -39.41
CA GLU A 513 -17.04 -14.73 -39.58
C GLU A 513 -17.46 -16.20 -39.56
N LYS A 514 -18.41 -16.55 -38.67
CA LYS A 514 -18.96 -17.91 -38.57
C LYS A 514 -19.41 -18.35 -39.96
N VAL A 515 -18.64 -19.27 -40.56
CA VAL A 515 -19.06 -19.98 -41.77
C VAL A 515 -20.29 -20.78 -41.38
N LYS A 516 -21.45 -20.44 -41.95
CA LYS A 516 -22.65 -21.26 -41.83
C LYS A 516 -22.27 -22.69 -42.21
N THR A 517 -22.54 -23.66 -41.34
CA THR A 517 -22.22 -25.06 -41.57
C THR A 517 -22.93 -25.56 -42.84
N GLU A 518 -22.30 -26.49 -43.57
CA GLU A 518 -22.68 -26.98 -44.90
C GLU A 518 -24.14 -27.48 -45.05
N GLU A 519 -24.90 -27.71 -43.96
CA GLU A 519 -26.34 -28.00 -44.03
C GLU A 519 -27.19 -26.79 -44.48
N GLU A 520 -26.72 -25.54 -44.34
CA GLU A 520 -27.41 -24.35 -44.85
C GLU A 520 -26.86 -23.82 -46.19
N LEU A 521 -25.69 -24.27 -46.64
CA LEU A 521 -25.01 -23.76 -47.84
C LEU A 521 -25.17 -24.67 -49.08
N ALA A 522 -25.93 -25.76 -49.00
CA ALA A 522 -26.21 -26.66 -50.12
C ALA A 522 -27.07 -26.05 -51.28
N VAL A 523 -27.19 -24.72 -51.38
CA VAL A 523 -28.02 -24.03 -52.40
C VAL A 523 -27.25 -23.00 -53.25
N ALA A 524 -25.96 -22.72 -53.04
CA ALA A 524 -25.25 -21.83 -53.95
C ALA A 524 -23.81 -22.31 -54.25
N GLU A 525 -23.60 -22.64 -55.51
CA GLU A 525 -22.45 -23.31 -56.08
C GLU A 525 -21.11 -22.54 -55.93
N GLN A 526 -20.05 -23.34 -56.07
CA GLN A 526 -18.63 -23.08 -55.83
C GLN A 526 -17.99 -21.97 -56.70
N PRO A 527 -16.91 -21.31 -56.20
CA PRO A 527 -16.06 -20.40 -56.97
C PRO A 527 -14.84 -21.09 -57.62
N PRO A 528 -14.19 -20.50 -58.65
CA PRO A 528 -12.87 -20.91 -59.10
C PRO A 528 -11.73 -20.05 -58.50
N GLU A 529 -10.59 -20.71 -58.29
CA GLU A 529 -9.34 -20.21 -57.71
C GLU A 529 -8.50 -19.26 -58.60
N ARG A 530 -7.64 -18.45 -57.92
CA ARG A 530 -6.21 -18.09 -58.16
C ARG A 530 -5.93 -16.58 -58.05
N PRO A 531 -4.66 -16.13 -57.91
CA PRO A 531 -3.58 -16.56 -57.00
C PRO A 531 -2.99 -15.36 -56.21
N ALA A 532 -2.05 -15.65 -55.31
CA ALA A 532 -1.35 -14.71 -54.43
C ALA A 532 -0.61 -13.57 -55.16
N ALA A 533 -0.72 -12.34 -54.62
CA ALA A 533 0.16 -11.22 -54.92
C ALA A 533 0.68 -10.63 -53.61
N GLU A 534 2.00 -10.67 -53.44
CA GLU A 534 2.74 -9.98 -52.38
C GLU A 534 2.72 -8.46 -52.63
N GLY A 535 2.35 -7.70 -51.60
CA GLY A 535 2.47 -6.24 -51.57
C GLY A 535 2.54 -5.79 -50.11
N LEU A 536 3.72 -5.39 -49.67
CA LEU A 536 3.99 -4.83 -48.35
C LEU A 536 3.06 -3.62 -48.10
N SER A 537 2.23 -3.71 -47.07
CA SER A 537 1.23 -2.70 -46.69
C SER A 537 1.85 -1.67 -45.74
N LEU A 538 1.42 -0.41 -45.84
CA LEU A 538 1.80 0.73 -44.99
C LEU A 538 1.71 0.45 -43.47
N SER A 539 0.99 -0.60 -43.08
CA SER A 539 0.91 -1.11 -41.71
C SER A 539 2.25 -1.66 -41.18
N GLU A 540 3.12 -2.22 -42.02
CA GLU A 540 4.37 -2.86 -41.59
C GLU A 540 5.43 -1.86 -41.08
N THR A 541 5.46 -0.65 -41.63
CA THR A 541 6.38 0.41 -41.18
C THR A 541 5.92 1.07 -39.88
N LEU A 542 4.61 1.15 -39.64
CA LEU A 542 4.04 1.65 -38.37
C LEU A 542 4.18 0.65 -37.22
N ILE A 543 4.10 -0.65 -37.52
CA ILE A 543 4.19 -1.74 -36.53
C ILE A 543 5.64 -2.03 -36.14
N ALA A 544 6.60 -1.89 -37.08
CA ALA A 544 8.03 -1.94 -36.76
C ALA A 544 8.45 -0.86 -35.74
N GLN A 545 7.85 0.34 -35.79
CA GLN A 545 8.13 1.42 -34.82
C GLN A 545 7.68 1.10 -33.39
N ILE A 546 6.64 0.27 -33.21
CA ILE A 546 6.14 -0.14 -31.88
C ILE A 546 7.10 -1.15 -31.24
N LEU A 547 7.60 -2.11 -32.04
CA LEU A 547 8.61 -3.06 -31.58
C LEU A 547 9.93 -2.37 -31.25
N GLU A 548 10.29 -1.32 -31.98
CA GLU A 548 11.48 -0.51 -31.70
C GLU A 548 11.29 0.35 -30.43
N GLU A 549 10.10 0.91 -30.18
CA GLU A 549 9.81 1.69 -28.97
C GLU A 549 9.70 0.78 -27.70
N GLU A 550 9.14 -0.44 -27.81
CA GLU A 550 9.14 -1.43 -26.72
C GLU A 550 10.53 -2.03 -26.47
N ARG A 551 11.33 -2.27 -27.53
CA ARG A 551 12.70 -2.74 -27.40
C ARG A 551 13.60 -1.65 -26.79
N ALA A 552 13.47 -0.40 -27.22
CA ALA A 552 14.19 0.73 -26.62
C ALA A 552 13.80 0.97 -25.15
N ALA A 553 12.54 0.68 -24.76
CA ALA A 553 12.11 0.73 -23.36
C ALA A 553 12.66 -0.43 -22.52
N ARG A 554 12.95 -1.58 -23.11
CA ARG A 554 13.65 -2.71 -22.47
C ARG A 554 15.16 -2.50 -22.40
N GLU A 555 15.77 -1.93 -23.43
CA GLU A 555 17.21 -1.65 -23.47
C GLU A 555 17.58 -0.52 -22.48
N LYS A 556 16.73 0.51 -22.32
CA LYS A 556 16.88 1.49 -21.22
C LYS A 556 16.72 0.89 -19.81
N LYS A 557 16.22 -0.35 -19.70
CA LYS A 557 16.12 -1.12 -18.45
C LYS A 557 17.40 -1.91 -18.15
N GLU A 558 18.26 -2.15 -19.16
CA GLU A 558 19.54 -2.87 -19.03
C GLU A 558 20.76 -1.94 -18.98
N GLU A 559 20.63 -0.68 -19.42
CA GLU A 559 21.73 0.28 -19.49
C GLU A 559 21.73 1.33 -18.35
N ALA A 560 21.13 1.03 -17.20
CA ALA A 560 21.44 1.76 -15.98
C ALA A 560 22.81 1.27 -15.46
N PRO A 561 23.85 2.11 -15.38
CA PRO A 561 25.10 1.71 -14.77
C PRO A 561 24.83 1.35 -13.29
N PRO A 562 25.55 0.38 -12.71
CA PRO A 562 25.49 0.19 -11.27
C PRO A 562 25.88 1.50 -10.59
N GLU A 563 25.07 1.96 -9.62
CA GLU A 563 25.49 3.01 -8.69
C GLU A 563 26.83 2.59 -8.08
N GLU A 564 27.90 3.30 -8.45
CA GLU A 564 29.14 3.28 -7.69
C GLU A 564 28.83 3.81 -6.30
N VAL A 565 28.89 2.89 -5.32
CA VAL A 565 28.94 3.22 -3.91
C VAL A 565 30.19 4.07 -3.68
N THR A 566 30.04 5.39 -3.61
CA THR A 566 31.10 6.26 -3.12
C THR A 566 31.26 6.04 -1.61
N PRO A 567 32.43 5.59 -1.12
CA PRO A 567 32.72 5.59 0.31
C PRO A 567 32.88 7.03 0.82
N PRO A 568 32.62 7.29 2.11
CA PRO A 568 32.63 8.66 2.66
C PRO A 568 34.04 9.27 2.60
N PRO A 569 34.19 10.57 2.27
CA PRO A 569 35.51 11.16 2.14
C PRO A 569 36.15 11.41 3.50
N ALA A 570 37.36 10.90 3.66
CA ALA A 570 38.32 11.34 4.67
C ALA A 570 38.84 12.73 4.30
N ALA A 571 38.95 13.59 5.31
CA ALA A 571 39.55 14.92 5.21
C ALA A 571 41.06 14.84 4.97
N ALA A 572 41.57 15.60 3.99
CA ALA A 572 42.86 16.30 4.04
C ALA A 572 43.03 17.23 2.84
N GLU A 573 43.23 18.51 3.16
CA GLU A 573 44.16 19.49 2.57
C GLU A 573 44.75 19.20 1.18
N GLU A 574 44.56 20.12 0.23
CA GLU A 574 45.62 21.07 -0.19
C GLU A 574 45.14 22.04 -1.29
N ALA A 575 45.85 23.17 -1.34
CA ALA A 575 45.72 24.34 -2.20
C ALA A 575 45.62 24.07 -3.71
N VAL A 576 45.02 24.99 -4.48
CA VAL A 576 45.66 25.68 -5.62
C VAL A 576 45.00 27.05 -5.86
N GLU A 577 45.86 28.04 -6.13
CA GLU A 577 45.66 29.40 -6.60
C GLU A 577 44.61 29.58 -7.72
N VAL A 578 43.87 30.69 -7.69
CA VAL A 578 43.21 31.27 -8.87
C VAL A 578 43.56 32.75 -8.96
N GLY A 579 44.04 33.14 -10.14
CA GLY A 579 44.50 34.48 -10.47
C GLY A 579 43.39 35.54 -10.56
N LEU A 580 43.72 36.69 -9.97
CA LEU A 580 43.39 38.08 -10.30
C LEU A 580 42.35 38.37 -11.40
N GLU A 581 41.22 38.94 -10.98
CA GLU A 581 40.54 40.04 -11.66
C GLU A 581 40.18 41.14 -10.64
N GLU A 582 40.23 42.39 -11.10
CA GLU A 582 40.43 43.62 -10.35
C GLU A 582 39.27 44.07 -9.44
N GLN A 583 39.65 44.65 -8.28
CA GLN A 583 38.78 45.30 -7.30
C GLN A 583 38.19 46.62 -7.80
N PRO A 584 37.10 47.08 -7.15
CA PRO A 584 37.14 48.44 -6.61
C PRO A 584 36.69 48.57 -5.15
N ALA A 585 37.52 49.33 -4.42
CA ALA A 585 37.28 50.25 -3.30
C ALA A 585 36.56 49.79 -2.01
N ALA A 586 37.27 50.07 -0.91
CA ALA A 586 36.99 49.74 0.48
C ALA A 586 35.91 50.60 1.17
N ALA A 587 35.22 49.99 2.14
CA ALA A 587 34.60 50.66 3.28
C ALA A 587 34.72 49.74 4.53
N GLU A 588 34.96 50.38 5.69
CA GLU A 588 35.49 49.85 6.95
C GLU A 588 34.56 48.87 7.71
N GLN A 589 35.17 47.91 8.42
CA GLN A 589 34.52 47.02 9.40
C GLN A 589 34.54 47.60 10.83
N PRO A 590 33.49 47.40 11.65
CA PRO A 590 33.57 47.43 13.11
C PRO A 590 33.71 46.02 13.75
N PRO A 591 34.24 45.91 14.99
CA PRO A 591 34.71 44.64 15.58
C PRO A 591 33.64 43.84 16.34
N GLU A 592 33.88 42.52 16.44
CA GLU A 592 33.15 41.51 17.20
C GLU A 592 33.16 41.74 18.73
N ALA A 593 32.06 41.39 19.39
CA ALA A 593 31.92 41.32 20.84
C ALA A 593 31.67 39.88 21.30
N GLU A 594 32.57 39.35 22.14
CA GLU A 594 32.43 38.07 22.84
C GLU A 594 31.49 38.17 24.07
N ALA A 595 30.83 37.05 24.37
CA ALA A 595 29.84 36.90 25.44
C ALA A 595 30.46 36.72 26.85
N PRO A 596 29.78 37.14 27.93
CA PRO A 596 30.33 37.12 29.29
C PRO A 596 30.04 35.82 30.06
N VAL A 597 31.02 35.40 30.87
CA VAL A 597 30.94 34.32 31.87
C VAL A 597 30.67 34.92 33.26
N PHE A 598 29.68 34.40 33.99
CA PHE A 598 29.29 34.85 35.34
C PHE A 598 29.82 33.87 36.42
N ARG A 599 30.42 34.40 37.50
CA ARG A 599 30.73 33.67 38.75
C ARG A 599 30.19 34.45 39.96
N PRO A 600 29.83 33.78 41.07
CA PRO A 600 28.95 34.32 42.11
C PRO A 600 29.66 35.16 43.18
N ALA A 601 28.89 36.01 43.86
CA ALA A 601 29.34 37.06 44.77
C ALA A 601 29.62 36.60 46.21
N GLU A 602 30.67 37.17 46.81
CA GLU A 602 30.95 37.13 48.26
C GLU A 602 30.40 38.37 48.99
N PRO A 603 30.08 38.26 50.30
CA PRO A 603 29.25 39.22 51.04
C PRO A 603 30.01 40.45 51.56
N PRO A 604 29.29 41.51 51.98
CA PRO A 604 29.88 42.83 52.23
C PRO A 604 30.63 42.90 53.56
N LYS A 605 31.75 43.62 53.56
CA LYS A 605 32.61 43.86 54.72
C LYS A 605 32.13 45.04 55.57
N THR A 606 32.18 44.88 56.88
CA THR A 606 32.67 45.89 57.84
C THR A 606 33.85 45.32 58.59
#